data_AF-A0A9I9DRB4-F1
#
_entry.id   AF-A0A9I9DRB4-F1
#
_cell.length_a   1.000
_cell.length_b   1.000
_cell.length_c   1.000
_cell.angle_alpha   90.00
_cell.angle_beta   90.00
_cell.angle_gamma   90.00
#
_symmetry.space_group_name_H-M   'P 1'
#
loop_
_entity.id
_entity.type
_entity.pdbx_description
1 polymer ?
#
loop_
_entity_poly.entity_id
_entity_poly.type
_entity_poly.pdbx_seq_one_letter_code
_entity_poly.pdbx_strand_id
1 'polypeptide(L)'
;MAYGGPATVAGSASTSSIRQVKLDRESELRIEVGSDSPLRLRLLSGNAEIFGTELPPEIWLTLPPRLKIAVFTWYGATLEMDGATETDYTADETPMIGYVNVHAILEGRRSRARASSSDDPGSTQGPRVIVVGPTDSGKSTLSRMLLSWAAKQGWKPTFVDLDIGQGSITIPGCIAATPIELPIDPVEGIPLEMPLVYFYGHTTPSNNVDLYKVLVRELAQVLERQLTGNAESRAAGMVVNTMGWIEGVGYELLLHAIDTLNANVVLVLGQEKLWSMLKDVLKNKPNVDVVKLQKSGGVVSRNAKFRQKARSYRIREYFYGPANDLSPHSNIANFSDLFIYRIGGGPQAPRSALPIGAEPTADPTRLVPVNINRDLLHLVLAVSFAKEPEEIISR
;
A
#
# COMPACT_ATOMS: atom_id res chain seq x y z
N MET A 1 -48.70 -39.83 27.48
CA MET A 1 -47.31 -39.34 27.53
C MET A 1 -47.17 -38.30 26.43
N ALA A 2 -46.69 -37.12 26.80
CA ALA A 2 -46.78 -35.88 26.03
C ALA A 2 -45.85 -35.87 24.80
N TYR A 3 -46.38 -35.44 23.66
CA TYR A 3 -45.60 -35.06 22.47
C TYR A 3 -45.10 -33.62 22.66
N GLY A 4 -43.79 -33.44 22.67
CA GLY A 4 -43.12 -32.15 22.77
C GLY A 4 -43.28 -31.34 21.47
N GLY A 5 -43.78 -30.11 21.59
CA GLY A 5 -43.79 -29.14 20.50
C GLY A 5 -42.40 -28.62 20.15
N PRO A 6 -42.18 -28.14 18.93
CA PRO A 6 -40.88 -27.61 18.52
C PRO A 6 -40.62 -26.28 19.25
N ALA A 7 -39.47 -26.20 19.90
CA ALA A 7 -38.98 -24.96 20.50
C ALA A 7 -38.68 -23.95 19.38
N THR A 8 -39.45 -22.86 19.36
CA THR A 8 -39.13 -21.66 18.58
C THR A 8 -37.83 -21.07 19.12
N VAL A 9 -36.75 -21.23 18.36
CA VAL A 9 -35.51 -20.48 18.57
C VAL A 9 -35.83 -19.03 18.25
N ALA A 10 -36.02 -18.21 19.28
CA ALA A 10 -36.10 -16.78 19.14
C ALA A 10 -34.75 -16.30 18.58
N GLY A 11 -34.72 -15.94 17.30
CA GLY A 11 -33.62 -15.20 16.73
C GLY A 11 -33.46 -13.91 17.54
N SER A 12 -32.29 -13.71 18.13
CA SER A 12 -31.93 -12.44 18.74
C SER A 12 -31.98 -11.38 17.64
N ALA A 13 -33.05 -10.60 17.58
CA ALA A 13 -33.09 -9.39 16.79
C ALA A 13 -31.97 -8.49 17.32
N SER A 14 -30.88 -8.37 16.55
CA SER A 14 -29.87 -7.35 16.79
C SER A 14 -30.59 -6.01 16.64
N THR A 15 -30.88 -5.34 17.76
CA THR A 15 -31.41 -3.99 17.77
C THR A 15 -30.45 -3.09 17.00
N SER A 16 -30.83 -2.72 15.77
CA SER A 16 -30.11 -1.74 14.96
C SER A 16 -30.20 -0.38 15.64
N SER A 17 -29.15 0.00 16.38
CA SER A 17 -29.06 1.33 16.98
C SER A 17 -28.54 2.32 15.94
N ILE A 18 -29.45 2.75 15.06
CA ILE A 18 -29.15 3.84 14.12
C ILE A 18 -28.81 5.08 14.94
N ARG A 19 -27.63 5.66 14.71
CA ARG A 19 -27.19 6.89 15.35
C ARG A 19 -26.67 7.89 14.34
N GLN A 20 -26.85 9.17 14.63
CA GLN A 20 -26.35 10.25 13.80
C GLN A 20 -25.18 10.97 14.48
N VAL A 21 -24.20 11.36 13.68
CA VAL A 21 -23.04 12.12 14.13
C VAL A 21 -22.92 13.37 13.28
N LYS A 22 -22.96 14.53 13.92
CA LYS A 22 -22.69 15.81 13.27
C LYS A 22 -21.19 16.10 13.37
N LEU A 23 -20.60 16.46 12.25
CA LEU A 23 -19.22 16.89 12.12
C LEU A 23 -19.18 18.38 11.80
N ASP A 24 -18.42 19.11 12.59
CA ASP A 24 -18.12 20.51 12.32
C ASP A 24 -17.08 20.64 11.21
N ARG A 25 -16.92 21.84 10.67
CA ARG A 25 -15.92 22.14 9.65
C ARG A 25 -14.51 21.71 10.11
N GLU A 26 -13.76 21.09 9.20
CA GLU A 26 -12.38 20.66 9.40
C GLU A 26 -12.18 19.61 10.52
N SER A 27 -13.25 18.84 10.82
CA SER A 27 -13.20 17.72 11.76
C SER A 27 -13.31 16.35 11.06
N GLU A 28 -12.89 15.30 11.76
CA GLU A 28 -13.08 13.91 11.33
C GLU A 28 -13.74 13.04 12.41
N LEU A 29 -14.62 12.14 11.98
CA LEU A 29 -15.07 11.01 12.79
C LEU A 29 -14.10 9.84 12.60
N ARG A 30 -13.39 9.46 13.65
CA ARG A 30 -12.53 8.27 13.67
C ARG A 30 -13.34 7.07 14.10
N ILE A 31 -13.23 5.96 13.38
CA ILE A 31 -14.04 4.77 13.58
C ILE A 31 -13.16 3.53 13.55
N GLU A 32 -13.28 2.71 14.58
CA GLU A 32 -12.85 1.31 14.59
C GLU A 32 -14.08 0.41 14.52
N VAL A 33 -14.26 -0.28 13.39
CA VAL A 33 -15.37 -1.22 13.20
C VAL A 33 -15.11 -2.46 14.05
N GLY A 34 -16.17 -2.96 14.69
CA GLY A 34 -16.11 -4.16 15.53
C GLY A 34 -15.55 -5.39 14.82
N SER A 35 -15.21 -6.42 15.59
CA SER A 35 -14.51 -7.62 15.11
C SER A 35 -15.34 -8.51 14.18
N ASP A 36 -16.66 -8.52 14.36
CA ASP A 36 -17.52 -9.61 13.87
C ASP A 36 -18.64 -9.15 12.93
N SER A 37 -19.15 -7.93 13.10
CA SER A 37 -20.22 -7.36 12.27
C SER A 37 -19.74 -6.16 11.46
N PRO A 38 -20.27 -5.98 10.24
CA PRO A 38 -20.01 -4.77 9.47
C PRO A 38 -20.69 -3.56 10.11
N LEU A 39 -20.21 -2.37 9.77
CA LEU A 39 -20.84 -1.10 10.11
C LEU A 39 -21.38 -0.48 8.82
N ARG A 40 -22.64 -0.06 8.82
CA ARG A 40 -23.20 0.73 7.71
C ARG A 40 -23.08 2.22 8.02
N LEU A 41 -22.66 3.00 7.04
CA LEU A 41 -22.46 4.45 7.14
C LEU A 41 -23.09 5.14 5.92
N ARG A 42 -23.80 6.26 6.11
CA ARG A 42 -24.22 7.14 5.01
C ARG A 42 -24.08 8.62 5.36
N LEU A 43 -23.93 9.45 4.34
CA LEU A 43 -23.93 10.90 4.45
C LEU A 43 -25.37 11.43 4.30
N LEU A 44 -25.90 12.12 5.33
CA LEU A 44 -27.23 12.73 5.28
C LEU A 44 -27.22 14.16 4.75
N SER A 45 -26.19 14.94 5.10
CA SER A 45 -26.06 16.33 4.65
C SER A 45 -24.61 16.80 4.68
N GLY A 46 -24.32 17.83 3.88
CA GLY A 46 -22.97 18.39 3.73
C GLY A 46 -22.08 17.57 2.81
N ASN A 47 -20.77 17.61 3.03
CA ASN A 47 -19.77 16.87 2.25
C ASN A 47 -18.79 16.19 3.20
N ALA A 48 -18.48 14.93 2.94
CA ALA A 48 -17.48 14.20 3.70
C ALA A 48 -16.68 13.25 2.78
N GLU A 49 -15.47 12.91 3.19
CA GLU A 49 -14.58 12.01 2.47
C GLU A 49 -13.94 10.99 3.40
N ILE A 50 -13.71 9.78 2.90
CA ILE A 50 -12.86 8.78 3.55
C ILE A 50 -11.57 8.70 2.75
N PHE A 51 -10.48 9.19 3.34
CA PHE A 51 -9.13 9.16 2.76
C PHE A 51 -9.07 9.66 1.30
N GLY A 52 -9.75 10.78 1.04
CA GLY A 52 -9.78 11.47 -0.25
C GLY A 52 -10.86 11.04 -1.22
N THR A 53 -11.67 10.03 -0.86
CA THR A 53 -12.82 9.58 -1.65
C THR A 53 -14.11 10.14 -1.04
N GLU A 54 -14.84 10.92 -1.84
CA GLU A 54 -16.09 11.55 -1.39
C GLU A 54 -17.18 10.51 -1.12
N LEU A 55 -17.95 10.75 -0.06
CA LEU A 55 -19.12 9.94 0.24
C LEU A 55 -20.33 10.43 -0.58
N PRO A 56 -21.00 9.55 -1.32
CA PRO A 56 -22.24 9.90 -1.99
C PRO A 56 -23.36 10.19 -0.97
N PRO A 57 -24.23 11.19 -1.23
CA PRO A 57 -25.33 11.51 -0.34
C PRO A 57 -26.36 10.38 -0.31
N GLU A 58 -26.88 10.10 0.88
CA GLU A 58 -27.97 9.16 1.17
C GLU A 58 -27.72 7.68 0.83
N ILE A 59 -26.54 7.32 0.32
CA ILE A 59 -26.16 5.93 0.00
C ILE A 59 -25.49 5.27 1.20
N TRP A 60 -25.96 4.07 1.55
CA TRP A 60 -25.35 3.24 2.58
C TRP A 60 -24.09 2.54 2.06
N LEU A 61 -22.96 2.85 2.68
CA LEU A 61 -21.70 2.13 2.55
C LEU A 61 -21.61 1.06 3.64
N THR A 62 -21.26 -0.18 3.28
CA THR A 62 -21.09 -1.28 4.24
C THR A 62 -19.60 -1.49 4.50
N LEU A 63 -19.13 -1.02 5.65
CA LEU A 63 -17.74 -1.14 6.08
C LEU A 63 -17.49 -2.53 6.70
N PRO A 64 -16.49 -3.28 6.23
CA PRO A 64 -16.21 -4.61 6.74
C PRO A 64 -15.71 -4.59 8.19
N PRO A 65 -15.87 -5.71 8.93
CA PRO A 65 -15.37 -5.84 10.29
C PRO A 65 -13.85 -5.54 10.39
N ARG A 66 -13.43 -4.98 11.53
CA ARG A 66 -12.03 -4.63 11.87
C ARG A 66 -11.41 -3.51 11.03
N LEU A 67 -12.19 -2.87 10.16
CA LEU A 67 -11.71 -1.72 9.39
C LEU A 67 -11.53 -0.51 10.33
N LYS A 68 -10.46 0.24 10.12
CA LYS A 68 -10.19 1.49 10.83
C LYS A 68 -10.18 2.62 9.82
N ILE A 69 -11.08 3.58 9.97
CA ILE A 69 -11.25 4.71 9.05
C ILE A 69 -11.35 6.05 9.77
N ALA A 70 -11.17 7.12 9.01
CA ALA A 70 -11.58 8.46 9.41
C ALA A 70 -12.47 9.05 8.31
N VAL A 71 -13.62 9.59 8.70
CA VAL A 71 -14.54 10.31 7.82
C VAL A 71 -14.33 11.80 8.08
N PHE A 72 -13.71 12.52 7.15
CA PHE A 72 -13.34 13.92 7.30
C PHE A 72 -14.31 14.83 6.54
N THR A 73 -14.54 16.05 7.03
CA THR A 73 -15.32 17.07 6.32
C THR A 73 -14.61 18.43 6.24
N TRP A 74 -14.61 19.03 5.05
CA TRP A 74 -14.08 20.39 4.82
C TRP A 74 -15.03 21.50 5.24
N TYR A 75 -16.34 21.25 5.28
CA TYR A 75 -17.37 22.29 5.41
C TYR A 75 -18.45 21.99 6.46
N GLY A 76 -18.40 20.80 7.06
CA GLY A 76 -19.44 20.27 7.94
C GLY A 76 -20.26 19.17 7.25
N ALA A 77 -20.65 18.17 8.03
CA ALA A 77 -21.42 17.03 7.54
C ALA A 77 -22.29 16.41 8.64
N THR A 78 -23.36 15.74 8.25
CA THR A 78 -24.12 14.86 9.15
C THR A 78 -24.06 13.44 8.61
N LEU A 79 -23.55 12.52 9.42
CA LEU A 79 -23.44 11.11 9.11
C LEU A 79 -24.50 10.32 9.85
N GLU A 80 -24.93 9.22 9.28
CA GLU A 80 -25.76 8.22 9.94
C GLU A 80 -25.06 6.86 9.91
N MET A 81 -25.06 6.19 11.05
CA MET A 81 -24.37 4.93 11.30
C MET A 81 -25.36 3.89 11.81
N ASP A 82 -25.28 2.69 11.25
CA ASP A 82 -26.07 1.52 11.66
C ASP A 82 -25.13 0.33 11.90
N GLY A 83 -25.02 -0.09 13.15
CA GLY A 83 -24.13 -1.15 13.60
C GLY A 83 -23.24 -0.75 14.79
N ALA A 84 -22.55 -1.74 15.33
CA ALA A 84 -21.66 -1.57 16.48
C ALA A 84 -20.26 -1.13 16.03
N THR A 85 -19.67 -0.23 16.80
CA THR A 85 -18.27 0.19 16.70
C THR A 85 -17.51 -0.32 17.92
N GLU A 86 -16.23 -0.64 17.76
CA GLU A 86 -15.34 -0.90 18.89
C GLU A 86 -14.99 0.42 19.58
N THR A 87 -14.72 1.46 18.79
CA THR A 87 -14.48 2.82 19.24
C THR A 87 -14.82 3.80 18.13
N ASP A 88 -15.46 4.91 18.48
CA ASP A 88 -15.62 6.05 17.59
C ASP A 88 -15.60 7.36 18.38
N TYR A 89 -14.97 8.38 17.80
CA TYR A 89 -14.89 9.72 18.39
C TYR A 89 -14.58 10.77 17.32
N THR A 90 -15.04 11.99 17.54
CA THR A 90 -14.75 13.13 16.68
C THR A 90 -13.42 13.77 17.10
N ALA A 91 -12.60 14.14 16.13
CA ALA A 91 -11.38 14.91 16.31
C ALA A 91 -11.40 16.15 15.41
N ASP A 92 -11.01 17.30 15.97
CA ASP A 92 -10.87 18.59 15.29
C ASP A 92 -9.40 18.93 14.97
N GLU A 93 -8.44 18.39 15.72
CA GLU A 93 -7.02 18.49 15.39
C GLU A 93 -6.62 17.44 14.33
N THR A 94 -6.50 17.89 13.08
CA THR A 94 -6.12 17.04 11.93
C THR A 94 -5.00 17.65 11.09
N PRO A 95 -4.14 16.83 10.47
CA PRO A 95 -3.10 17.31 9.54
C PRO A 95 -3.63 17.59 8.12
N MET A 96 -4.95 17.55 7.89
CA MET A 96 -5.56 17.55 6.56
C MET A 96 -5.22 18.79 5.73
N ILE A 97 -5.13 19.96 6.37
CA ILE A 97 -4.71 21.21 5.71
C ILE A 97 -3.29 21.08 5.14
N GLY A 98 -2.37 20.46 5.88
CA GLY A 98 -1.02 20.20 5.38
C GLY A 98 -1.02 19.26 4.18
N TYR A 99 -1.85 18.23 4.20
CA TYR A 99 -1.94 17.23 3.13
C TYR A 99 -2.55 17.81 1.85
N VAL A 100 -3.63 18.59 1.95
CA VAL A 100 -4.26 19.22 0.78
C VAL A 100 -3.38 20.31 0.17
N ASN A 101 -2.61 21.05 0.98
CA ASN A 101 -1.63 22.02 0.49
C ASN A 101 -0.52 21.34 -0.34
N VAL A 102 -0.03 20.18 0.12
CA VAL A 102 0.89 19.36 -0.67
C VAL A 102 0.23 18.95 -1.99
N HIS A 103 -0.99 18.42 -1.95
CA HIS A 103 -1.72 18.02 -3.17
C HIS A 103 -1.86 19.18 -4.17
N ALA A 104 -2.19 20.39 -3.72
CA ALA A 104 -2.29 21.58 -4.58
C ALA A 104 -0.95 21.94 -5.25
N ILE A 105 0.17 21.78 -4.54
CA ILE A 105 1.51 21.99 -5.12
C ILE A 105 1.83 20.91 -6.16
N LEU A 106 1.51 19.65 -5.86
CA LEU A 106 1.70 18.53 -6.79
C LEU A 106 0.85 18.73 -8.05
N GLU A 107 -0.37 19.24 -7.92
CA GLU A 107 -1.25 19.56 -9.03
C GLU A 107 -0.65 20.61 -9.96
N GLY A 108 -0.10 21.68 -9.39
CA GLY A 108 0.65 22.66 -10.18
C GLY A 108 1.85 22.05 -10.93
N ARG A 109 2.53 21.05 -10.35
CA ARG A 109 3.61 20.31 -11.04
C ARG A 109 3.06 19.46 -12.19
N ARG A 110 1.95 18.73 -11.99
CA ARG A 110 1.31 17.93 -13.04
C ARG A 110 0.86 18.79 -14.21
N SER A 111 0.22 19.93 -13.93
CA SER A 111 -0.23 20.88 -14.95
C SER A 111 0.93 21.44 -15.78
N ARG A 112 2.05 21.81 -15.14
CA ARG A 112 3.26 22.23 -15.87
C ARG A 112 3.86 21.11 -16.72
N ALA A 113 3.92 19.89 -16.17
CA ALA A 113 4.43 18.71 -16.88
C ALA A 113 3.59 18.37 -18.12
N ARG A 114 2.25 18.46 -18.02
CA ARG A 114 1.32 18.28 -19.15
C ARG A 114 1.49 19.36 -20.22
N ALA A 115 1.79 20.59 -19.81
CA ALA A 115 2.02 21.71 -20.73
C ALA A 115 3.38 21.66 -21.45
N SER A 116 4.37 20.95 -20.89
CA SER A 116 5.66 20.75 -21.55
C SER A 116 5.60 19.66 -22.62
N SER A 117 6.14 19.92 -23.82
CA SER A 117 6.30 18.89 -24.85
C SER A 117 7.40 17.90 -24.46
N SER A 118 7.25 16.62 -24.82
CA SER A 118 8.27 15.58 -24.55
C SER A 118 9.63 15.86 -25.19
N ASP A 119 9.62 16.64 -26.27
CA ASP A 119 10.79 16.87 -27.13
C ASP A 119 11.60 18.10 -26.69
N ASP A 120 11.14 18.82 -25.67
CA ASP A 120 11.86 19.95 -25.10
C ASP A 120 12.96 19.44 -24.14
N PRO A 121 14.23 19.86 -24.30
CA PRO A 121 15.31 19.55 -23.35
C PRO A 121 15.03 20.00 -21.91
N GLY A 122 14.04 20.89 -21.71
CA GLY A 122 13.51 21.31 -20.41
C GLY A 122 12.20 20.64 -19.98
N SER A 123 11.76 19.57 -20.66
CA SER A 123 10.47 18.92 -20.39
C SER A 123 10.36 18.50 -18.93
N THR A 124 9.30 18.97 -18.29
CA THR A 124 9.12 18.80 -16.85
C THR A 124 8.35 17.51 -16.63
N GLN A 125 8.92 16.55 -15.90
CA GLN A 125 8.18 15.36 -15.50
C GLN A 125 7.14 15.68 -14.41
N GLY A 126 6.10 14.85 -14.33
CA GLY A 126 5.16 14.89 -13.23
C GLY A 126 5.82 14.65 -11.87
N PRO A 127 5.11 14.93 -10.76
CA PRO A 127 5.63 14.69 -9.44
C PRO A 127 5.85 13.19 -9.18
N ARG A 128 7.06 12.81 -8.79
CA ARG A 128 7.41 11.47 -8.30
C ARG A 128 7.58 11.57 -6.79
N VAL A 129 6.49 11.31 -6.08
CA VAL A 129 6.38 11.53 -4.64
C VAL A 129 6.71 10.25 -3.90
N ILE A 130 7.61 10.29 -2.93
CA ILE A 130 7.88 9.16 -2.03
C ILE A 130 7.55 9.54 -0.59
N VAL A 131 6.76 8.70 0.07
CA VAL A 131 6.27 8.91 1.43
C VAL A 131 7.06 8.02 2.39
N VAL A 132 7.82 8.65 3.30
CA VAL A 132 8.75 7.97 4.22
C VAL A 132 8.43 8.30 5.67
N GLY A 133 8.82 7.41 6.59
CA GLY A 133 8.55 7.54 8.02
C GLY A 133 8.43 6.19 8.73
N PRO A 134 8.44 6.17 10.07
CA PRO A 134 8.44 4.95 10.87
C PRO A 134 7.14 4.14 10.68
N THR A 135 7.07 2.94 11.26
CA THR A 135 5.81 2.20 11.34
C THR A 135 4.74 3.02 12.05
N ASP A 136 3.48 2.90 11.60
CA ASP A 136 2.33 3.58 12.20
C ASP A 136 2.42 5.12 12.22
N SER A 137 2.97 5.71 11.13
CA SER A 137 2.97 7.16 10.91
C SER A 137 1.90 7.68 9.93
N GLY A 138 1.11 6.78 9.33
CA GLY A 138 0.05 7.14 8.37
C GLY A 138 0.46 7.19 6.90
N LYS A 139 1.62 6.63 6.52
CA LYS A 139 2.13 6.65 5.13
C LYS A 139 1.12 6.16 4.10
N SER A 140 0.61 4.94 4.26
CA SER A 140 -0.35 4.35 3.33
C SER A 140 -1.65 5.16 3.22
N THR A 141 -2.08 5.79 4.31
CA THR A 141 -3.26 6.67 4.33
C THR A 141 -3.00 7.96 3.57
N LEU A 142 -1.84 8.60 3.77
CA LEU A 142 -1.44 9.78 3.00
C LEU A 142 -1.30 9.46 1.51
N SER A 143 -0.66 8.33 1.17
CA SER A 143 -0.56 7.88 -0.22
C SER A 143 -1.94 7.72 -0.85
N ARG A 144 -2.90 7.07 -0.14
CA ARG A 144 -4.29 6.92 -0.60
C ARG A 144 -4.96 8.27 -0.85
N MET A 145 -4.84 9.22 0.07
CA MET A 145 -5.42 10.57 -0.10
C MET A 145 -4.85 11.30 -1.33
N LEU A 146 -3.53 11.34 -1.48
CA LEU A 146 -2.88 12.01 -2.62
C LEU A 146 -3.27 11.37 -3.97
N LEU A 147 -3.42 10.05 -4.00
CA LEU A 147 -3.87 9.32 -5.18
C LEU A 147 -5.34 9.61 -5.49
N SER A 148 -6.23 9.48 -4.50
CA SER A 148 -7.67 9.72 -4.68
C SER A 148 -7.98 11.15 -5.09
N TRP A 149 -7.32 12.15 -4.48
CA TRP A 149 -7.50 13.56 -4.87
C TRP A 149 -6.99 13.85 -6.28
N ALA A 150 -5.89 13.22 -6.71
CA ALA A 150 -5.40 13.34 -8.07
C ALA A 150 -6.33 12.69 -9.08
N ALA A 151 -6.82 11.48 -8.80
CA ALA A 151 -7.81 10.78 -9.61
C ALA A 151 -9.12 11.56 -9.74
N LYS A 152 -9.59 12.17 -8.64
CA LYS A 152 -10.74 13.08 -8.63
C LYS A 152 -10.59 14.27 -9.59
N GLN A 153 -9.35 14.74 -9.83
CA GLN A 153 -9.06 15.81 -10.77
C GLN A 153 -8.78 15.32 -12.20
N GLY A 154 -9.02 14.04 -12.48
CA GLY A 154 -8.84 13.42 -13.79
C GLY A 154 -7.39 13.04 -14.12
N TRP A 155 -6.49 13.02 -13.13
CA TRP A 155 -5.15 12.46 -13.32
C TRP A 155 -5.14 10.96 -13.11
N LYS A 156 -4.19 10.28 -13.74
CA LYS A 156 -3.97 8.83 -13.57
C LYS A 156 -2.59 8.56 -12.97
N PRO A 157 -2.32 8.98 -11.72
CA PRO A 157 -1.01 8.76 -11.11
C PRO A 157 -0.76 7.26 -10.90
N THR A 158 0.50 6.86 -10.99
CA THR A 158 0.90 5.49 -10.62
C THR A 158 1.06 5.38 -9.11
N PHE A 159 0.37 4.45 -8.47
CA PHE A 159 0.68 4.05 -7.11
C PHE A 159 1.78 3.00 -7.13
N VAL A 160 2.83 3.20 -6.34
CA VAL A 160 3.92 2.25 -6.14
C VAL A 160 3.94 1.88 -4.66
N ASP A 161 3.83 0.59 -4.34
CA ASP A 161 3.88 0.08 -2.98
C ASP A 161 5.13 -0.77 -2.77
N LEU A 162 6.08 -0.22 -2.01
CA LEU A 162 7.33 -0.89 -1.65
C LEU A 162 7.27 -1.53 -0.26
N ASP A 163 6.12 -1.49 0.44
CA ASP A 163 5.97 -2.17 1.74
C ASP A 163 5.63 -3.65 1.55
N ILE A 164 6.66 -4.50 1.48
CA ILE A 164 6.51 -5.96 1.41
C ILE A 164 5.85 -6.58 2.66
N GLY A 165 5.75 -5.85 3.77
CA GLY A 165 5.19 -6.37 5.02
C GLY A 165 3.68 -6.16 5.15
N GLN A 166 3.18 -5.01 4.69
CA GLN A 166 1.77 -4.57 4.81
C GLN A 166 1.23 -3.90 3.54
N GLY A 167 1.76 -4.28 2.37
CA GLY A 167 1.33 -3.75 1.07
C GLY A 167 -0.18 -3.83 0.85
N SER A 168 -0.67 -2.93 0.02
CA SER A 168 -2.09 -2.66 -0.20
C SER A 168 -2.62 -3.06 -1.57
N ILE A 169 -1.73 -3.35 -2.53
CA ILE A 169 -2.07 -3.76 -3.90
C ILE A 169 -2.30 -5.27 -3.99
N THR A 170 -1.51 -6.09 -3.31
CA THR A 170 -1.59 -7.56 -3.44
C THR A 170 -1.16 -8.25 -2.14
N ILE A 171 -0.94 -9.56 -2.19
CA ILE A 171 -0.49 -10.35 -1.06
C ILE A 171 0.83 -9.80 -0.46
N PRO A 172 1.06 -10.05 0.84
CA PRO A 172 2.33 -9.70 1.48
C PRO A 172 3.52 -10.39 0.81
N GLY A 173 4.69 -9.76 0.92
CA GLY A 173 5.92 -10.22 0.28
C GLY A 173 6.05 -9.79 -1.16
N CYS A 174 5.29 -8.78 -1.60
CA CYS A 174 5.40 -8.21 -2.94
C CYS A 174 5.77 -6.72 -2.89
N ILE A 175 6.53 -6.27 -3.86
CA ILE A 175 6.47 -4.86 -4.29
C ILE A 175 5.56 -4.79 -5.52
N ALA A 176 4.79 -3.72 -5.64
CA ALA A 176 3.83 -3.63 -6.72
C ALA A 176 3.60 -2.19 -7.17
N ALA A 177 3.06 -2.02 -8.39
CA ALA A 177 2.59 -0.75 -8.88
C ALA A 177 1.31 -0.91 -9.70
N THR A 178 0.43 0.09 -9.66
CA THR A 178 -0.81 0.12 -10.45
C THR A 178 -1.24 1.57 -10.72
N PRO A 179 -1.77 1.92 -11.91
CA PRO A 179 -2.37 3.22 -12.14
C PRO A 179 -3.65 3.39 -11.31
N ILE A 180 -3.87 4.58 -10.78
CA ILE A 180 -5.09 4.94 -10.05
C ILE A 180 -5.90 5.90 -10.92
N GLU A 181 -6.96 5.39 -11.53
CA GLU A 181 -7.79 6.19 -12.47
C GLU A 181 -9.01 6.83 -11.80
N LEU A 182 -9.50 6.22 -10.72
CA LEU A 182 -10.64 6.68 -9.94
C LEU A 182 -10.23 6.78 -8.45
N PRO A 183 -10.90 7.63 -7.66
CA PRO A 183 -10.72 7.66 -6.21
C PRO A 183 -10.81 6.26 -5.61
N ILE A 184 -9.86 5.92 -4.74
CA ILE A 184 -9.73 4.58 -4.16
C ILE A 184 -10.92 4.31 -3.25
N ASP A 185 -11.67 3.25 -3.52
CA ASP A 185 -12.85 2.92 -2.74
C ASP A 185 -12.44 2.59 -1.27
N PRO A 186 -13.13 3.15 -0.26
CA PRO A 186 -12.79 2.91 1.13
C PRO A 186 -13.04 1.46 1.58
N VAL A 187 -13.91 0.72 0.89
CA VAL A 187 -14.27 -0.68 1.16
C VAL A 187 -13.53 -1.62 0.21
N GLU A 188 -13.72 -1.45 -1.10
CA GLU A 188 -13.15 -2.34 -2.14
C GLU A 188 -11.65 -2.10 -2.35
N GLY A 189 -11.15 -0.92 -1.99
CA GLY A 189 -9.73 -0.60 -2.08
C GLY A 189 -9.30 -0.30 -3.52
N ILE A 190 -8.14 -0.85 -3.90
CA ILE A 190 -7.47 -0.52 -5.17
C ILE A 190 -7.90 -1.54 -6.21
N PRO A 191 -8.43 -1.12 -7.38
CA PRO A 191 -8.75 -2.03 -8.47
C PRO A 191 -7.54 -2.88 -8.90
N LEU A 192 -7.77 -4.19 -9.06
CA LEU A 192 -6.72 -5.18 -9.32
C LEU A 192 -6.61 -5.59 -10.79
N GLU A 193 -7.09 -4.76 -11.72
CA GLU A 193 -7.25 -5.14 -13.13
C GLU A 193 -5.92 -5.51 -13.81
N MET A 194 -4.86 -4.71 -13.63
CA MET A 194 -3.51 -5.02 -14.16
C MET A 194 -2.38 -4.42 -13.31
N PRO A 195 -2.13 -4.90 -12.08
CA PRO A 195 -0.99 -4.46 -11.29
C PRO A 195 0.33 -5.09 -11.82
N LEU A 196 1.41 -4.31 -11.82
CA LEU A 196 2.76 -4.84 -11.92
C LEU A 196 3.18 -5.35 -10.55
N VAL A 197 3.54 -6.63 -10.44
CA VAL A 197 3.86 -7.26 -9.14
C VAL A 197 5.16 -8.03 -9.24
N TYR A 198 6.07 -7.79 -8.29
CA TYR A 198 7.28 -8.57 -8.11
C TYR A 198 7.26 -9.24 -6.73
N PHE A 199 7.37 -10.57 -6.73
CA PHE A 199 7.33 -11.37 -5.51
C PHE A 199 8.71 -11.48 -4.86
N TYR A 200 8.86 -10.87 -3.69
CA TYR A 200 10.03 -10.96 -2.83
C TYR A 200 10.01 -12.21 -1.92
N GLY A 201 8.82 -12.67 -1.53
CA GLY A 201 8.63 -13.92 -0.79
C GLY A 201 8.87 -13.87 0.72
N HIS A 202 9.32 -12.74 1.27
CA HIS A 202 9.44 -12.52 2.71
C HIS A 202 8.75 -11.25 3.17
N THR A 203 8.49 -11.12 4.47
CA THR A 203 7.77 -9.97 5.04
C THR A 203 8.70 -8.87 5.59
N THR A 204 10.01 -9.05 5.47
CA THR A 204 11.04 -8.07 5.88
C THR A 204 12.21 -8.11 4.91
N PRO A 205 12.77 -6.96 4.48
CA PRO A 205 13.81 -6.96 3.47
C PRO A 205 15.18 -7.35 4.02
N SER A 206 15.30 -7.47 5.35
CA SER A 206 16.51 -7.98 6.02
C SER A 206 16.84 -9.42 5.65
N ASN A 207 15.90 -10.19 5.10
CA ASN A 207 16.15 -11.55 4.63
C ASN A 207 17.11 -11.59 3.44
N ASN A 208 17.00 -10.61 2.54
CA ASN A 208 17.78 -10.50 1.32
C ASN A 208 17.69 -9.07 0.78
N VAL A 209 18.61 -8.21 1.22
CA VAL A 209 18.62 -6.78 0.92
C VAL A 209 18.88 -6.54 -0.57
N ASP A 210 19.77 -7.32 -1.17
CA ASP A 210 20.17 -7.18 -2.57
C ASP A 210 19.04 -7.55 -3.52
N LEU A 211 18.31 -8.65 -3.23
CA LEU A 211 17.11 -8.99 -3.99
C LEU A 211 16.08 -7.86 -3.93
N TYR A 212 15.83 -7.29 -2.75
CA TYR A 212 14.89 -6.16 -2.63
C TYR A 212 15.32 -4.97 -3.51
N LYS A 213 16.62 -4.63 -3.51
CA LYS A 213 17.16 -3.57 -4.38
C LYS A 213 16.98 -3.90 -5.87
N VAL A 214 17.23 -5.15 -6.27
CA VAL A 214 17.03 -5.61 -7.66
C VAL A 214 15.56 -5.49 -8.07
N LEU A 215 14.63 -5.97 -7.25
CA LEU A 215 13.20 -5.86 -7.57
C LEU A 215 12.75 -4.40 -7.70
N VAL A 216 13.20 -3.50 -6.82
CA VAL A 216 12.90 -2.06 -6.93
C VAL A 216 13.44 -1.48 -8.24
N ARG A 217 14.63 -1.91 -8.68
CA ARG A 217 15.22 -1.48 -9.96
C ARG A 217 14.42 -1.98 -11.15
N GLU A 218 14.02 -3.26 -11.16
CA GLU A 218 13.18 -3.84 -12.21
C GLU A 218 11.84 -3.12 -12.32
N LEU A 219 11.19 -2.87 -11.18
CA LEU A 219 9.96 -2.11 -11.13
C LEU A 219 10.16 -0.70 -11.69
N ALA A 220 11.21 0.01 -11.27
CA ALA A 220 11.51 1.35 -11.75
C ALA A 220 11.78 1.39 -13.28
N GLN A 221 12.50 0.42 -13.83
CA GLN A 221 12.77 0.34 -15.26
C GLN A 221 11.49 0.09 -16.09
N VAL A 222 10.58 -0.74 -15.60
CA VAL A 222 9.29 -0.97 -16.27
C VAL A 222 8.43 0.30 -16.20
N LEU A 223 8.37 0.95 -15.04
CA LEU A 223 7.63 2.20 -14.87
C LEU A 223 8.20 3.31 -15.75
N GLU A 224 9.52 3.44 -15.87
CA GLU A 224 10.14 4.46 -16.74
C GLU A 224 9.78 4.24 -18.20
N ARG A 225 9.77 2.98 -18.66
CA ARG A 225 9.32 2.63 -20.02
C ARG A 225 7.84 3.00 -20.24
N GLN A 226 6.97 2.68 -19.28
CA GLN A 226 5.54 3.03 -19.36
C GLN A 226 5.30 4.54 -19.37
N LEU A 227 5.99 5.29 -18.50
CA LEU A 227 5.87 6.75 -18.42
C LEU A 227 6.46 7.45 -19.66
N THR A 228 7.57 6.95 -20.21
CA THR A 228 8.16 7.50 -21.44
C THR A 228 7.20 7.34 -22.61
N GLY A 229 6.52 6.19 -22.70
CA GLY A 229 5.55 5.89 -23.75
C GLY A 229 4.18 6.57 -23.60
N ASN A 230 3.88 7.19 -22.45
CA ASN A 230 2.58 7.84 -22.19
C ASN A 230 2.76 9.21 -21.53
N ALA A 231 2.56 10.28 -22.31
CA ALA A 231 2.70 11.65 -21.85
C ALA A 231 1.74 12.03 -20.71
N GLU A 232 0.51 11.49 -20.70
CA GLU A 232 -0.46 11.76 -19.64
C GLU A 232 -0.03 11.11 -18.32
N SER A 233 0.41 9.85 -18.36
CA SER A 233 0.94 9.14 -17.18
C SER A 233 2.22 9.82 -16.67
N ARG A 234 3.11 10.24 -17.58
CA ARG A 234 4.32 11.00 -17.24
C ARG A 234 4.00 12.30 -16.50
N ALA A 235 2.99 13.03 -16.96
CA ALA A 235 2.55 14.27 -16.33
C ALA A 235 1.83 14.01 -15.00
N ALA A 236 1.02 12.95 -14.90
CA ALA A 236 0.33 12.56 -13.67
C ALA A 236 1.29 12.20 -12.53
N GLY A 237 2.43 11.58 -12.88
CA GLY A 237 3.48 11.20 -11.96
C GLY A 237 3.14 9.95 -11.15
N MET A 238 3.76 9.81 -9.98
CA MET A 238 3.60 8.64 -9.12
C MET A 238 3.63 9.00 -7.64
N VAL A 239 3.01 8.14 -6.83
CA VAL A 239 3.07 8.18 -5.36
C VAL A 239 3.61 6.84 -4.87
N VAL A 240 4.71 6.88 -4.14
CA VAL A 240 5.46 5.71 -3.66
C VAL A 240 5.26 5.59 -2.15
N ASN A 241 4.62 4.52 -1.70
CA ASN A 241 4.55 4.12 -0.30
C ASN A 241 5.76 3.25 0.05
N THR A 242 6.38 3.48 1.22
CA THR A 242 7.53 2.70 1.68
C THR A 242 7.23 1.92 2.96
N MET A 243 8.09 0.95 3.27
CA MET A 243 8.12 0.31 4.58
C MET A 243 8.45 1.28 5.72
N GLY A 244 8.18 0.86 6.96
CA GLY A 244 8.45 1.64 8.18
C GLY A 244 9.85 1.48 8.79
N TRP A 245 10.79 0.81 8.10
CA TRP A 245 12.16 0.63 8.60
C TRP A 245 13.05 1.78 8.15
N ILE A 246 13.37 2.68 9.09
CA ILE A 246 13.99 3.99 8.80
C ILE A 246 15.42 4.13 9.32
N GLU A 247 16.00 3.07 9.91
CA GLU A 247 17.33 3.08 10.54
C GLU A 247 18.23 2.02 9.92
N GLY A 248 19.55 2.26 9.96
CA GLY A 248 20.55 1.33 9.42
C GLY A 248 20.30 0.98 7.95
N VAL A 249 20.25 -0.30 7.63
CA VAL A 249 19.95 -0.81 6.29
C VAL A 249 18.60 -0.31 5.76
N GLY A 250 17.61 -0.10 6.63
CA GLY A 250 16.32 0.47 6.23
C GLY A 250 16.47 1.88 5.64
N TYR A 251 17.34 2.71 6.22
CA TYR A 251 17.66 4.04 5.70
C TYR A 251 18.35 3.97 4.33
N GLU A 252 19.29 3.04 4.15
CA GLU A 252 19.94 2.80 2.86
C GLU A 252 18.94 2.38 1.78
N LEU A 253 17.96 1.54 2.13
CA LEU A 253 16.89 1.13 1.23
C LEU A 253 15.97 2.29 0.83
N LEU A 254 15.74 3.25 1.74
CA LEU A 254 15.00 4.48 1.40
C LEU A 254 15.78 5.34 0.41
N LEU A 255 17.09 5.56 0.64
CA LEU A 255 17.95 6.29 -0.30
C LEU A 255 18.00 5.60 -1.67
N HIS A 256 18.15 4.27 -1.68
CA HIS A 256 18.10 3.49 -2.90
C HIS A 256 16.77 3.68 -3.64
N ALA A 257 15.62 3.65 -2.95
CA ALA A 257 14.32 3.86 -3.58
C ALA A 257 14.13 5.28 -4.12
N ILE A 258 14.55 6.31 -3.36
CA ILE A 258 14.53 7.72 -3.80
C ILE A 258 15.30 7.88 -5.11
N ASP A 259 16.50 7.32 -5.18
CA ASP A 259 17.38 7.46 -6.33
C ASP A 259 16.91 6.61 -7.51
N THR A 260 16.52 5.36 -7.27
CA THR A 260 16.13 4.42 -8.33
C THR A 260 14.81 4.81 -9.00
N LEU A 261 13.86 5.39 -8.26
CA LEU A 261 12.58 5.86 -8.80
C LEU A 261 12.63 7.32 -9.28
N ASN A 262 13.79 7.99 -9.18
CA ASN A 262 13.98 9.41 -9.49
C ASN A 262 12.98 10.31 -8.73
N ALA A 263 12.73 10.04 -7.45
CA ALA A 263 11.78 10.79 -6.65
C ALA A 263 12.20 12.27 -6.54
N ASN A 264 11.29 13.18 -6.86
CA ASN A 264 11.51 14.63 -6.82
C ASN A 264 10.76 15.33 -5.67
N VAL A 265 9.93 14.58 -4.93
CA VAL A 265 9.28 15.04 -3.69
C VAL A 265 9.38 13.93 -2.65
N VAL A 266 10.00 14.23 -1.51
CA VAL A 266 10.13 13.32 -0.37
C VAL A 266 9.28 13.86 0.78
N LEU A 267 8.22 13.15 1.12
CA LEU A 267 7.32 13.49 2.22
C LEU A 267 7.69 12.69 3.47
N VAL A 268 8.19 13.36 4.50
CA VAL A 268 8.61 12.73 5.76
C VAL A 268 7.53 12.88 6.82
N LEU A 269 6.91 11.77 7.22
CA LEU A 269 5.84 11.75 8.22
C LEU A 269 6.35 11.49 9.64
N GLY A 270 6.15 12.47 10.52
CA GLY A 270 6.19 12.27 11.98
C GLY A 270 7.55 11.88 12.57
N GLN A 271 8.68 12.14 11.88
CA GLN A 271 10.02 11.82 12.39
C GLN A 271 11.07 12.88 12.01
N GLU A 272 11.45 13.70 12.99
CA GLU A 272 12.35 14.85 12.78
C GLU A 272 13.79 14.45 12.45
N LYS A 273 14.34 13.45 13.13
CA LYS A 273 15.69 12.94 12.84
C LYS A 273 15.82 12.47 11.40
N LEU A 274 14.84 11.71 10.91
CA LEU A 274 14.82 11.21 9.53
C LEU A 274 14.73 12.37 8.53
N TRP A 275 13.89 13.36 8.79
CA TRP A 275 13.78 14.55 7.94
C TRP A 275 15.10 15.31 7.85
N SER A 276 15.77 15.53 8.99
CA SER A 276 17.06 16.23 9.03
C SER A 276 18.13 15.47 8.22
N MET A 277 18.22 14.15 8.42
CA MET A 277 19.16 13.29 7.68
C MET A 277 18.90 13.32 6.16
N LEU A 278 17.65 13.16 5.73
CA LEU A 278 17.30 13.18 4.30
C LEU A 278 17.53 14.56 3.69
N LYS A 279 17.21 15.64 4.41
CA LYS A 279 17.45 17.01 3.95
C LYS A 279 18.95 17.28 3.77
N ASP A 280 19.79 16.80 4.67
CA ASP A 280 21.25 16.97 4.56
C ASP A 280 21.84 16.15 3.40
N VAL A 281 21.43 14.89 3.24
CA VAL A 281 21.93 14.02 2.15
C VAL A 281 21.46 14.51 0.78
N LEU A 282 20.23 15.01 0.68
CA LEU A 282 19.63 15.45 -0.60
C LEU A 282 19.85 16.95 -0.90
N LYS A 283 20.55 17.70 -0.04
CA LYS A 283 20.78 19.16 -0.22
C LYS A 283 21.42 19.54 -1.56
N ASN A 284 22.22 18.63 -2.12
CA ASN A 284 22.93 18.85 -3.40
C ASN A 284 22.12 18.39 -4.62
N LYS A 285 20.89 17.88 -4.43
CA LYS A 285 19.97 17.51 -5.52
C LYS A 285 18.94 18.63 -5.69
N PRO A 286 19.17 19.62 -6.57
CA PRO A 286 18.32 20.83 -6.66
C PRO A 286 16.88 20.55 -7.07
N ASN A 287 16.61 19.36 -7.63
CA ASN A 287 15.29 18.96 -8.12
C ASN A 287 14.52 18.07 -7.12
N VAL A 288 14.97 17.96 -5.87
CA VAL A 288 14.34 17.10 -4.85
C VAL A 288 13.90 17.93 -3.65
N ASP A 289 12.59 18.00 -3.43
CA ASP A 289 12.02 18.70 -2.28
C ASP A 289 11.80 17.75 -1.11
N VAL A 290 12.34 18.07 0.07
CA VAL A 290 12.16 17.27 1.29
C VAL A 290 11.23 18.00 2.27
N VAL A 291 9.99 17.54 2.35
CA VAL A 291 8.91 18.18 3.12
C VAL A 291 8.59 17.37 4.37
N LYS A 292 8.59 18.01 5.54
CA LYS A 292 8.14 17.41 6.80
C LYS A 292 6.64 17.60 6.95
N LEU A 293 5.93 16.52 7.26
CA LEU A 293 4.49 16.52 7.52
C LEU A 293 4.19 15.94 8.90
N GLN A 294 3.12 16.46 9.52
CA GLN A 294 2.62 15.93 10.79
C GLN A 294 1.93 14.59 10.56
N LYS A 295 2.11 13.66 11.51
CA LYS A 295 1.32 12.42 11.55
C LYS A 295 -0.06 12.73 12.12
N SER A 296 -1.11 12.05 11.66
CA SER A 296 -2.43 12.15 12.28
C SER A 296 -2.43 11.52 13.67
N GLY A 297 -3.11 12.16 14.64
CA GLY A 297 -3.37 11.57 15.96
C GLY A 297 -4.29 10.35 15.90
N GLY A 298 -4.98 10.12 14.77
CA GLY A 298 -5.84 8.96 14.55
C GLY A 298 -5.11 7.71 14.09
N VAL A 299 -3.78 7.77 13.92
CA VAL A 299 -3.02 6.58 13.51
C VAL A 299 -2.89 5.62 14.69
N VAL A 300 -3.41 4.41 14.50
CA VAL A 300 -3.42 3.38 15.53
C VAL A 300 -2.17 2.52 15.45
N SER A 301 -1.47 2.38 16.58
CA SER A 301 -0.31 1.51 16.72
C SER A 301 -0.69 0.04 16.56
N ARG A 302 0.08 -0.70 15.76
CA ARG A 302 -0.19 -2.11 15.42
C ARG A 302 0.94 -3.01 15.87
N ASN A 303 0.63 -3.90 16.81
CA ASN A 303 1.57 -4.91 17.28
C ASN A 303 1.85 -5.99 16.20
N ALA A 304 2.87 -6.81 16.43
CA ALA A 304 3.29 -7.85 15.48
C ALA A 304 2.19 -8.88 15.18
N LYS A 305 1.38 -9.25 16.18
CA LYS A 305 0.28 -10.22 16.04
C LYS A 305 -0.84 -9.67 15.15
N PHE A 306 -1.17 -8.39 15.30
CA PHE A 306 -2.12 -7.70 14.43
C PHE A 306 -1.64 -7.71 12.98
N ARG A 307 -0.37 -7.34 12.74
CA ARG A 307 0.23 -7.34 11.39
C ARG A 307 0.24 -8.73 10.76
N GLN A 308 0.56 -9.77 11.53
CA GLN A 308 0.50 -11.16 11.07
C GLN A 308 -0.92 -11.57 10.66
N LYS A 309 -1.92 -11.22 11.47
CA LYS A 309 -3.32 -11.49 11.18
C LYS A 309 -3.80 -10.72 9.94
N ALA A 310 -3.42 -9.45 9.81
CA ALA A 310 -3.70 -8.63 8.63
C ALA A 310 -3.09 -9.24 7.36
N ARG A 311 -1.85 -9.73 7.41
CA ARG A 311 -1.24 -10.47 6.30
C ARG A 311 -2.06 -11.70 5.89
N SER A 312 -2.52 -12.47 6.88
CA SER A 312 -3.34 -13.66 6.62
C SER A 312 -4.67 -13.30 5.95
N TYR A 313 -5.29 -12.19 6.38
CA TYR A 313 -6.51 -11.68 5.73
C TYR A 313 -6.26 -11.21 4.32
N ARG A 314 -5.15 -10.50 4.05
CA ARG A 314 -4.80 -10.09 2.68
C ARG A 314 -4.60 -11.27 1.74
N ILE A 315 -4.00 -12.36 2.21
CA ILE A 315 -3.87 -13.59 1.40
C ILE A 315 -5.26 -14.17 1.09
N ARG A 316 -6.15 -14.23 2.08
CA ARG A 316 -7.54 -14.70 1.86
C ARG A 316 -8.28 -13.79 0.88
N GLU A 317 -8.21 -12.48 1.06
CA GLU A 317 -8.85 -11.48 0.20
C GLU A 317 -8.38 -11.58 -1.25
N TYR A 318 -7.10 -11.86 -1.49
CA TYR A 318 -6.59 -12.08 -2.85
C TYR A 318 -7.29 -13.25 -3.57
N PHE A 319 -7.57 -14.35 -2.88
CA PHE A 319 -8.20 -15.54 -3.49
C PHE A 319 -9.73 -15.48 -3.51
N TYR A 320 -10.34 -14.92 -2.46
CA TYR A 320 -11.79 -14.96 -2.25
C TYR A 320 -12.47 -13.61 -2.47
N GLY A 321 -11.72 -12.53 -2.66
CA GLY A 321 -12.27 -11.18 -2.72
C GLY A 321 -12.62 -10.60 -1.34
N PRO A 322 -12.87 -9.29 -1.25
CA PRO A 322 -13.20 -8.60 0.00
C PRO A 322 -14.55 -9.06 0.58
N ALA A 323 -15.50 -9.45 -0.28
CA ALA A 323 -16.83 -9.90 0.13
C ALA A 323 -17.02 -11.42 0.05
N ASN A 324 -15.96 -12.20 -0.20
CA ASN A 324 -16.04 -13.62 -0.63
C ASN A 324 -16.79 -13.79 -1.97
N ASP A 325 -16.63 -12.80 -2.84
CA ASP A 325 -17.25 -12.66 -4.15
C ASP A 325 -16.44 -13.32 -5.28
N LEU A 326 -15.17 -13.66 -5.02
CA LEU A 326 -14.33 -14.45 -5.93
C LEU A 326 -14.38 -15.94 -5.56
N SER A 327 -14.35 -16.78 -6.60
CA SER A 327 -14.39 -18.24 -6.46
C SER A 327 -13.05 -18.84 -6.94
N PRO A 328 -12.05 -19.01 -6.05
CA PRO A 328 -10.76 -19.58 -6.43
C PRO A 328 -10.90 -21.04 -6.83
N HIS A 329 -10.09 -21.49 -7.80
CA HIS A 329 -10.12 -22.86 -8.27
C HIS A 329 -8.99 -23.69 -7.65
N SER A 330 -9.30 -24.95 -7.31
CA SER A 330 -8.33 -25.92 -6.78
C SER A 330 -8.04 -26.98 -7.84
N ASN A 331 -6.77 -27.09 -8.22
CA ASN A 331 -6.30 -28.06 -9.21
C ASN A 331 -5.27 -29.02 -8.61
N ILE A 332 -5.24 -30.24 -9.15
CA ILE A 332 -4.20 -31.23 -8.88
C ILE A 332 -3.27 -31.27 -10.08
N ALA A 333 -1.97 -31.14 -9.85
CA ALA A 333 -0.93 -31.22 -10.87
C ALA A 333 0.13 -32.26 -10.46
N ASN A 334 0.77 -32.92 -11.43
CA ASN A 334 1.87 -33.82 -11.13
C ASN A 334 3.13 -33.00 -10.80
N PHE A 335 3.99 -33.54 -9.94
CA PHE A 335 5.27 -32.90 -9.61
C PHE A 335 6.19 -32.76 -10.82
N SER A 336 6.05 -33.63 -11.83
CA SER A 336 6.78 -33.52 -13.10
C SER A 336 6.40 -32.29 -13.92
N ASP A 337 5.22 -31.71 -13.65
CA ASP A 337 4.66 -30.62 -14.44
C ASP A 337 5.02 -29.24 -13.84
N LEU A 338 5.72 -29.23 -12.70
CA LEU A 338 6.03 -28.04 -11.93
C LEU A 338 7.53 -27.88 -11.71
N PHE A 339 8.04 -26.70 -12.06
CA PHE A 339 9.40 -26.29 -11.74
C PHE A 339 9.37 -25.21 -10.66
N ILE A 340 9.87 -25.55 -9.47
CA ILE A 340 9.87 -24.64 -8.32
C ILE A 340 11.28 -24.16 -8.06
N TYR A 341 11.42 -22.85 -7.90
CA TYR A 341 12.69 -22.19 -7.65
C TYR A 341 12.61 -21.36 -6.36
N ARG A 342 13.75 -21.25 -5.68
CA ARG A 342 13.97 -20.30 -4.60
C ARG A 342 15.01 -19.29 -5.04
N ILE A 343 14.76 -18.03 -4.70
CA ILE A 343 15.72 -16.95 -4.92
C ILE A 343 16.58 -16.79 -3.67
N GLY A 344 17.89 -16.81 -3.85
CA GLY A 344 18.86 -16.60 -2.79
C GLY A 344 19.17 -17.85 -1.97
N GLY A 345 20.38 -17.84 -1.42
CA GLY A 345 21.01 -18.99 -0.79
C GLY A 345 21.52 -20.02 -1.80
N GLY A 346 22.38 -20.90 -1.34
CA GLY A 346 23.14 -21.85 -2.14
C GLY A 346 24.38 -22.33 -1.38
N PRO A 347 25.11 -23.33 -1.88
CA PRO A 347 26.35 -23.77 -1.24
C PRO A 347 27.35 -22.61 -1.19
N GLN A 348 27.80 -22.29 0.01
CA GLN A 348 28.88 -21.33 0.23
C GLN A 348 30.20 -21.99 -0.21
N ALA A 349 31.06 -21.23 -0.88
CA ALA A 349 32.43 -21.68 -1.09
C ALA A 349 33.07 -21.95 0.28
N PRO A 350 33.68 -23.13 0.50
CA PRO A 350 34.35 -23.42 1.75
C PRO A 350 35.45 -22.37 1.99
N ARG A 351 35.66 -21.96 3.25
CA ARG A 351 36.64 -20.92 3.61
C ARG A 351 38.06 -21.23 3.09
N SER A 352 38.38 -22.51 2.88
CA SER A 352 39.63 -22.98 2.30
C SER A 352 39.82 -22.62 0.82
N ALA A 353 38.75 -22.27 0.11
CA ALA A 353 38.77 -21.86 -1.30
C ALA A 353 38.69 -20.33 -1.47
N LEU A 354 38.70 -19.56 -0.37
CA LEU A 354 38.62 -18.11 -0.37
C LEU A 354 39.99 -17.47 -0.04
N PRO A 355 40.33 -16.31 -0.62
CA PRO A 355 41.48 -15.51 -0.20
C PRO A 355 41.44 -15.20 1.30
N ILE A 356 42.61 -15.09 1.93
CA ILE A 356 42.72 -14.72 3.35
C ILE A 356 42.00 -13.37 3.57
N GLY A 357 40.97 -13.39 4.42
CA GLY A 357 40.15 -12.22 4.76
C GLY A 357 38.84 -12.09 3.97
N ALA A 358 38.56 -12.96 3.00
CA ALA A 358 37.29 -12.95 2.26
C ALA A 358 36.22 -13.82 2.95
N GLU A 359 35.00 -13.28 3.09
CA GLU A 359 33.85 -14.04 3.57
C GLU A 359 33.10 -14.73 2.41
N PRO A 360 32.54 -15.94 2.61
CA PRO A 360 31.74 -16.60 1.59
C PRO A 360 30.46 -15.80 1.32
N THR A 361 30.43 -15.07 0.22
CA THR A 361 29.23 -14.40 -0.26
C THR A 361 28.53 -15.33 -1.25
N ALA A 362 27.45 -15.97 -0.81
CA ALA A 362 26.53 -16.61 -1.74
C ALA A 362 25.88 -15.52 -2.60
N ASP A 363 25.79 -15.71 -3.92
CA ASP A 363 25.05 -14.78 -4.79
C ASP A 363 23.62 -14.63 -4.25
N PRO A 364 23.24 -13.44 -3.75
CA PRO A 364 21.95 -13.23 -3.10
C PRO A 364 20.78 -13.35 -4.08
N THR A 365 21.04 -13.27 -5.39
CA THR A 365 20.05 -13.35 -6.45
C THR A 365 20.06 -14.68 -7.19
N ARG A 366 20.88 -15.65 -6.74
CA ARG A 366 20.96 -16.96 -7.39
C ARG A 366 19.63 -17.69 -7.31
N LEU A 367 19.19 -18.23 -8.44
CA LEU A 367 18.08 -19.18 -8.49
C LEU A 367 18.56 -20.58 -8.14
N VAL A 368 17.83 -21.23 -7.23
CA VAL A 368 18.10 -22.60 -6.80
C VAL A 368 16.83 -23.44 -7.00
N PRO A 369 16.88 -24.54 -7.76
CA PRO A 369 15.75 -25.44 -7.89
C PRO A 369 15.41 -26.07 -6.54
N VAL A 370 14.11 -26.19 -6.25
CA VAL A 370 13.60 -26.73 -4.99
C VAL A 370 12.93 -28.07 -5.29
N ASN A 371 13.36 -29.10 -4.56
CA ASN A 371 12.68 -30.39 -4.59
C ASN A 371 11.32 -30.29 -3.91
N ILE A 372 10.27 -30.74 -4.59
CA ILE A 372 8.91 -30.75 -4.04
C ILE A 372 8.84 -31.74 -2.88
N ASN A 373 8.60 -31.23 -1.68
CA ASN A 373 8.51 -32.00 -0.44
C ASN A 373 7.42 -31.43 0.49
N ARG A 374 7.32 -31.96 1.72
CA ARG A 374 6.33 -31.51 2.72
C ARG A 374 6.56 -30.08 3.22
N ASP A 375 7.74 -29.52 3.05
CA ASP A 375 8.05 -28.16 3.51
C ASP A 375 7.35 -27.09 2.66
N LEU A 376 6.84 -27.46 1.48
CA LEU A 376 6.04 -26.57 0.64
C LEU A 376 4.58 -26.45 1.08
N LEU A 377 4.13 -27.25 2.05
CA LEU A 377 2.76 -27.17 2.55
C LEU A 377 2.48 -25.79 3.16
N HIS A 378 1.35 -25.21 2.78
CA HIS A 378 0.88 -23.89 3.22
C HIS A 378 1.77 -22.70 2.82
N LEU A 379 2.72 -22.89 1.90
CA LEU A 379 3.45 -21.79 1.29
C LEU A 379 2.66 -21.16 0.15
N VAL A 380 2.89 -19.87 -0.06
CA VAL A 380 2.43 -19.16 -1.26
C VAL A 380 3.58 -19.16 -2.27
N LEU A 381 3.29 -19.58 -3.49
CA LEU A 381 4.22 -19.57 -4.62
C LEU A 381 3.75 -18.51 -5.62
N ALA A 382 4.70 -17.74 -6.15
CA ALA A 382 4.43 -16.87 -7.29
C ALA A 382 4.60 -17.66 -8.59
N VAL A 383 3.69 -17.46 -9.53
CA VAL A 383 3.78 -18.01 -10.88
C VAL A 383 4.48 -16.98 -11.77
N SER A 384 5.64 -17.35 -12.34
CA SER A 384 6.40 -16.48 -13.23
C SER A 384 5.91 -16.58 -14.67
N PHE A 385 6.01 -15.48 -15.41
CA PHE A 385 5.82 -15.46 -16.86
C PHE A 385 7.08 -15.86 -17.65
N ALA A 386 8.21 -16.03 -16.96
CA ALA A 386 9.47 -16.50 -17.54
C ALA A 386 9.28 -17.87 -18.22
N LYS A 387 9.84 -18.01 -19.42
CA LYS A 387 9.85 -19.30 -20.14
C LYS A 387 11.05 -20.14 -19.73
N GLU A 388 12.17 -19.47 -19.47
CA GLU A 388 13.41 -20.10 -19.03
C GLU A 388 13.78 -19.65 -17.60
N PRO A 389 14.46 -20.48 -16.80
CA PRO A 389 14.82 -20.15 -15.41
C PRO A 389 15.64 -18.85 -15.30
N GLU A 390 16.54 -18.60 -16.25
CA GLU A 390 17.41 -17.42 -16.26
C GLU A 390 16.61 -16.11 -16.42
N GLU A 391 15.38 -16.16 -16.90
CA GLU A 391 14.50 -15.01 -17.08
C GLU A 391 13.66 -14.68 -15.83
N ILE A 392 13.69 -15.53 -14.78
CA ILE A 392 12.91 -15.30 -13.55
C ILE A 392 13.39 -14.04 -12.80
N ILE A 393 14.67 -13.71 -12.90
CA ILE A 393 15.25 -12.48 -12.36
C ILE A 393 16.09 -11.84 -13.46
N SER A 394 15.65 -10.68 -13.95
CA SER A 394 16.50 -9.87 -14.83
C SER A 394 17.74 -9.43 -14.05
N ARG A 395 18.93 -9.65 -14.62
CA ARG A 395 20.21 -9.25 -14.04
C ARG A 395 20.64 -7.86 -14.48
#